data_AF-H9F4Y6-F1
#
_entry.id   AF-H9F4Y6-F1
#
_cell.length_a   1.000
_cell.length_b   1.000
_cell.length_c   1.000
_cell.angle_alpha   90.00
_cell.angle_beta   90.00
_cell.angle_gamma   90.00
#
_symmetry.space_group_name_H-M   'P 1'
#
loop_
_entity.id
_entity.type
_entity.pdbx_description
1 polymer ?
#
loop_
_entity_poly.entity_id
_entity_poly.type
_entity_poly.pdbx_seq_one_letter_code
_entity_poly.pdbx_strand_id
1 'polypeptide(L)'
;FSLARGKFPVAAERDHVAMLASVTHSDSEIPASLNQGLSLLLHELLCQNPLHRLRYLHHFQVHPFFRGVAFDPELLQKQPVNFVTETQATQPSSAETMPFDDFDCDLESFLLYPILA
;
A
#
# COMPACT_ATOMS: atom_id res chain seq x y z
N PHE A 1 -1.91 8.97 2.92
CA PHE A 1 -1.28 10.24 3.31
C PHE A 1 -1.01 11.13 2.10
N SER A 2 -0.18 10.71 1.15
CA SER A 2 0.22 11.55 0.00
C SER A 2 -0.95 12.06 -0.84
N LEU A 3 -1.96 11.21 -1.10
CA LEU A 3 -3.18 11.64 -1.80
C LEU A 3 -3.94 12.75 -1.07
N ALA A 4 -3.94 12.75 0.27
CA ALA A 4 -4.65 13.73 1.07
C ALA A 4 -3.83 15.01 1.33
N ARG A 5 -2.49 14.95 1.22
CA ARG A 5 -1.57 16.03 1.61
C ARG A 5 -0.69 16.58 0.50
N GLY A 6 -0.63 15.92 -0.66
CA GLY A 6 0.27 16.27 -1.77
C GLY A 6 1.76 16.04 -1.48
N LYS A 7 2.11 15.39 -0.36
CA LYS A 7 3.50 15.10 0.03
C LYS A 7 3.59 13.78 0.80
N PHE A 8 4.78 13.19 0.86
CA PHE A 8 5.03 11.98 1.64
C PHE A 8 5.05 12.24 3.15
N PRO A 9 4.76 11.22 3.99
CA PRO A 9 4.86 11.33 5.45
C PRO A 9 6.27 11.66 5.93
N VAL A 10 7.29 11.09 5.26
CA VAL A 10 8.70 11.32 5.52
C VAL A 10 9.31 11.99 4.30
N ALA A 11 10.11 13.03 4.51
CA ALA A 11 10.83 13.70 3.43
C ALA A 11 11.88 12.78 2.82
N ALA A 12 12.22 13.01 1.55
CA ALA A 12 13.30 12.28 0.90
C ALA A 12 14.65 12.66 1.52
N GLU A 13 15.49 11.66 1.75
CA GLU A 13 16.83 11.82 2.31
C GLU A 13 17.92 11.56 1.26
N ARG A 14 19.14 12.00 1.57
CA ARG A 14 20.31 11.93 0.68
C ARG A 14 20.72 10.51 0.28
N ASP A 15 20.51 9.54 1.17
CA ASP A 15 20.87 8.15 0.96
C ASP A 15 19.91 7.22 1.71
N HIS A 16 19.96 5.92 1.41
CA HIS A 16 19.05 4.93 1.97
C HIS A 16 19.26 4.69 3.48
N VAL A 17 20.47 4.94 4.01
CA VAL A 17 20.76 4.82 5.45
C VAL A 17 20.11 5.96 6.22
N ALA A 18 20.25 7.18 5.72
CA ALA A 18 19.56 8.35 6.24
C ALA A 18 18.05 8.20 6.10
N MET A 19 17.55 7.70 4.96
CA MET A 19 16.12 7.44 4.76
C MET A 19 15.57 6.42 5.77
N LEU A 20 16.31 5.33 6.01
CA LEU A 20 15.93 4.34 7.01
C LEU A 20 15.86 4.97 8.39
N ALA A 21 16.88 5.72 8.79
CA ALA A 21 16.91 6.43 10.06
C ALA A 21 15.72 7.39 10.21
N SER A 22 15.43 8.19 9.17
CA SER A 22 14.29 9.12 9.17
C SER A 22 12.96 8.40 9.26
N VAL A 23 12.76 7.28 8.57
CA VAL A 23 11.52 6.49 8.67
C VAL A 23 11.36 5.86 10.05
N THR A 24 12.43 5.28 10.61
CA THR A 24 12.40 4.62 11.93
C THR A 24 12.08 5.58 13.06
N HIS A 25 12.56 6.82 12.98
CA HIS A 25 12.37 7.84 14.03
C HIS A 25 11.30 8.87 13.68
N SER A 26 10.56 8.71 12.58
CA SER A 26 9.52 9.68 12.23
C SER A 26 8.35 9.59 13.19
N ASP A 27 8.05 10.72 13.85
CA ASP A 27 6.73 10.98 14.39
C ASP A 27 5.92 11.59 13.25
N SER A 28 5.24 10.73 12.48
CA SER A 28 4.40 11.17 11.37
C SER A 28 3.29 12.09 11.89
N GLU A 29 3.52 13.41 11.85
CA GLU A 29 2.58 14.39 12.37
C GLU A 29 1.34 14.46 11.47
N ILE A 30 0.19 14.07 12.02
CA ILE A 30 -1.07 14.07 11.29
C ILE A 30 -1.72 15.44 11.48
N PRO A 31 -1.92 16.20 10.39
CA PRO A 31 -2.40 17.57 10.49
C PRO A 31 -3.87 17.60 10.92
N ALA A 32 -4.19 18.49 11.86
CA ALA A 32 -5.53 18.69 12.42
C ALA A 32 -6.59 19.13 11.38
N SER A 33 -6.17 19.55 10.18
CA SER A 33 -7.06 19.91 9.08
C SER A 33 -7.76 18.70 8.44
N LEU A 34 -7.33 17.48 8.72
CA LEU A 34 -7.92 16.27 8.17
C LEU A 34 -9.21 15.91 8.90
N ASN A 35 -10.13 15.26 8.19
CA ASN A 35 -11.29 14.62 8.82
C ASN A 35 -10.84 13.68 9.95
N GLN A 36 -11.56 13.67 11.08
CA GLN A 36 -11.20 12.87 12.25
C GLN A 36 -11.02 11.38 11.93
N GLY A 37 -11.91 10.80 11.11
CA GLY A 37 -11.81 9.41 10.68
C GLY A 37 -10.55 9.16 9.84
N LEU A 38 -10.22 10.08 8.93
CA LEU A 38 -9.01 9.98 8.11
C LEU A 38 -7.74 10.12 8.96
N SER A 39 -7.77 11.01 9.95
CA SER A 39 -6.66 11.21 10.89
C SER A 39 -6.38 9.93 11.68
N LEU A 40 -7.41 9.31 12.25
CA LEU A 40 -7.30 8.03 12.95
C LEU A 40 -6.76 6.93 12.03
N LEU A 41 -7.30 6.80 10.82
CA LEU A 41 -6.83 5.80 9.86
C LEU A 41 -5.33 5.93 9.56
N LEU A 42 -4.87 7.17 9.33
CA LEU A 42 -3.46 7.43 9.03
C LEU A 42 -2.55 7.13 10.22
N HIS A 43 -3.01 7.37 11.44
CA HIS A 43 -2.27 7.06 12.66
C HIS A 43 -2.05 5.56 12.83
N GLU A 44 -3.09 4.77 12.57
CA GLU A 44 -3.03 3.32 12.66
C GLU A 44 -2.19 2.69 11.53
N LEU A 45 -2.27 3.24 10.31
CA LEU A 45 -1.51 2.77 9.15
C LEU A 45 -0.01 3.11 9.24
N LEU A 46 0.31 4.32 9.72
CA LEU A 46 1.69 4.80 9.83
C LEU A 46 2.30 4.50 11.21
N CYS A 47 1.65 3.66 12.01
CA CYS A 47 2.15 3.26 13.32
C CYS A 47 3.53 2.59 13.21
N GLN A 48 4.48 3.06 14.01
CA GLN A 48 5.84 2.51 14.05
C GLN A 48 5.86 1.06 14.53
N ASN A 49 5.04 0.73 15.54
CA ASN A 49 4.95 -0.63 16.04
C ASN A 49 4.13 -1.52 15.08
N PRO A 50 4.73 -2.52 14.43
CA PRO A 50 4.03 -3.37 13.48
C PRO A 50 2.87 -4.14 14.13
N LEU A 51 2.97 -4.49 15.42
CA LEU A 51 1.91 -5.21 16.15
C LEU A 51 0.62 -4.39 16.27
N HIS A 52 0.74 -3.06 16.35
CA HIS A 52 -0.40 -2.14 16.42
C HIS A 52 -0.80 -1.57 15.06
N ARG A 53 -0.02 -1.84 14.01
CA ARG A 53 -0.30 -1.33 12.66
C ARG A 53 -1.53 -2.01 12.07
N LEU A 54 -2.46 -1.20 11.58
CA LEU A 54 -3.64 -1.67 10.86
C LEU A 54 -3.22 -2.39 9.58
N ARG A 55 -3.52 -3.69 9.49
CA ARG A 55 -3.02 -4.55 8.40
C ARG A 55 -4.06 -5.44 7.72
N TYR A 56 -5.12 -5.83 8.43
CA TYR A 56 -6.08 -6.79 7.91
C TYR A 56 -7.27 -6.11 7.27
N LEU A 57 -7.66 -6.55 6.08
CA LEU A 57 -8.78 -5.98 5.31
C LEU A 57 -10.07 -5.83 6.14
N HIS A 58 -10.40 -6.86 6.93
CA HIS A 58 -11.63 -6.86 7.74
C HIS A 58 -11.64 -5.78 8.85
N HIS A 59 -10.47 -5.32 9.31
CA HIS A 59 -10.41 -4.18 10.23
C HIS A 59 -10.79 -2.87 9.53
N PHE A 60 -10.44 -2.70 8.24
CA PHE A 60 -10.83 -1.51 7.47
C PHE A 60 -12.34 -1.45 7.24
N GLN A 61 -13.00 -2.60 7.09
CA GLN A 61 -14.46 -2.69 6.88
C GLN A 61 -15.26 -2.07 8.03
N VAL A 62 -14.77 -2.25 9.26
CA VAL A 62 -15.42 -1.71 10.47
C VAL A 62 -14.83 -0.36 10.91
N HIS A 63 -13.76 0.11 10.25
CA HIS A 63 -13.06 1.32 10.65
C HIS A 63 -13.94 2.57 10.40
N PRO A 64 -14.01 3.53 11.35
CA PRO A 64 -14.91 4.70 11.25
C PRO A 64 -14.78 5.51 9.96
N PHE A 65 -13.58 5.61 9.40
CA PHE A 65 -13.33 6.31 8.14
C PHE A 65 -14.10 5.73 6.95
N PHE A 66 -14.30 4.41 6.90
CA PHE A 66 -14.96 3.74 5.79
C PHE A 66 -16.43 3.41 6.08
N ARG A 67 -17.02 3.98 7.14
CA ARG A 67 -18.43 3.78 7.43
C ARG A 67 -19.29 4.25 6.24
N GLY A 68 -20.13 3.36 5.73
CA GLY A 68 -20.98 3.64 4.56
C GLY A 68 -20.30 3.37 3.21
N VAL A 69 -19.04 2.92 3.20
CA VAL A 69 -18.36 2.44 1.99
C VAL A 69 -18.60 0.93 1.86
N ALA A 70 -19.02 0.49 0.68
CA ALA A 70 -19.14 -0.94 0.38
C ALA A 70 -17.76 -1.54 0.14
N PHE A 71 -17.40 -2.58 0.89
CA PHE A 71 -16.20 -3.40 0.65
C PHE A 71 -16.52 -4.62 -0.21
N ASP A 72 -17.34 -4.42 -1.23
CA ASP A 72 -17.68 -5.44 -2.21
C ASP A 72 -16.45 -5.73 -3.10
N PRO A 73 -15.98 -6.99 -3.19
CA PRO A 73 -14.91 -7.40 -4.10
C PRO A 73 -15.03 -6.90 -5.53
N GLU A 74 -16.25 -6.84 -6.08
CA GLU A 74 -16.51 -6.42 -7.45
C GLU A 74 -16.35 -4.90 -7.61
N LEU A 75 -16.89 -4.13 -6.66
CA LEU A 75 -16.74 -2.67 -6.62
C LEU A 75 -15.31 -2.23 -6.33
N LEU A 76 -14.59 -3.00 -5.50
CA LEU A 76 -13.18 -2.73 -5.17
C LEU A 76 -12.22 -3.15 -6.27
N GLN A 77 -12.71 -3.72 -7.39
CA GLN A 77 -11.87 -4.22 -8.49
C GLN A 77 -10.73 -5.09 -7.94
N LYS A 78 -11.07 -6.08 -7.11
CA LYS A 78 -10.06 -7.00 -6.53
C LYS A 78 -9.33 -7.84 -7.58
N GLN A 79 -9.90 -7.94 -8.79
CA GLN A 79 -9.20 -8.48 -9.94
C GLN A 79 -8.28 -7.39 -10.50
N PRO A 80 -7.04 -7.73 -10.90
CA PRO A 80 -6.11 -6.74 -11.43
C PRO A 80 -6.81 -5.96 -12.54
N VAL A 81 -6.97 -4.66 -12.30
CA VAL A 81 -7.39 -3.73 -13.33
C VAL A 81 -6.34 -3.85 -14.43
N ASN A 82 -6.76 -4.09 -15.67
CA ASN A 82 -5.87 -3.91 -16.80
C ASN A 82 -5.48 -2.43 -16.78
N PHE A 83 -4.37 -2.11 -16.10
CA PHE A 83 -3.76 -0.81 -16.18
C PHE A 83 -3.44 -0.64 -17.64
N VAL A 84 -4.25 0.18 -18.32
CA VAL A 84 -3.93 0.65 -19.65
C VAL A 84 -2.73 1.55 -19.43
N THR A 85 -1.54 0.97 -19.53
CA THR A 85 -0.26 1.66 -19.66
C THR A 85 -0.24 2.34 -21.04
N GLU A 86 -1.21 3.20 -21.33
CA GLU A 86 -1.10 4.20 -22.40
C GLU A 86 -0.26 5.38 -21.88
N THR A 87 0.87 5.07 -21.25
CA THR A 87 1.99 5.99 -21.23
C THR A 87 2.60 5.94 -22.62
N GLN A 88 2.19 6.90 -23.45
CA GLN A 88 2.80 7.38 -24.69
C GLN A 88 3.78 6.41 -25.36
N ALA A 89 3.41 5.96 -26.56
CA ALA A 89 4.27 5.29 -27.54
C ALA A 89 5.72 5.83 -27.53
N THR A 90 6.60 5.18 -26.78
CA THR A 90 8.05 5.31 -26.88
C THR A 90 8.63 3.92 -26.78
N GLN A 91 8.84 3.33 -27.96
CA GLN A 91 9.74 2.23 -28.29
C GLN A 91 9.57 0.91 -27.50
N PRO A 92 9.49 -0.25 -28.18
CA PRO A 92 9.62 -1.52 -27.50
C PRO A 92 11.06 -1.64 -26.98
N SER A 93 11.31 -1.29 -25.71
CA SER A 93 12.52 -1.77 -25.06
C SER A 93 12.40 -3.28 -25.02
N SER A 94 13.33 -3.98 -25.67
CA SER A 94 13.60 -5.40 -25.49
C SER A 94 14.11 -5.64 -24.06
N ALA A 95 13.30 -5.31 -23.06
CA ALA A 95 13.52 -5.74 -21.70
C ALA A 95 13.07 -7.20 -21.68
N GLU A 96 14.04 -8.09 -21.92
CA GLU A 96 13.93 -9.49 -21.57
C GLU A 96 13.25 -9.57 -20.19
N THR A 97 12.17 -10.34 -20.12
CA THR A 97 11.59 -10.73 -18.85
C THR A 97 12.68 -11.52 -18.13
N MET A 98 13.52 -10.83 -17.37
CA MET A 98 14.48 -11.42 -16.46
C MET A 98 13.67 -11.82 -15.22
N PRO A 99 13.31 -13.10 -15.04
CA PRO A 99 12.88 -13.55 -13.74
C PRO A 99 13.96 -13.14 -12.73
N PHE A 100 13.57 -12.57 -11.60
CA PHE A 100 14.51 -12.35 -10.52
C PHE A 100 14.88 -13.72 -9.96
N ASP A 101 16.00 -14.28 -10.43
CA ASP A 101 16.44 -15.64 -10.09
C ASP A 101 16.66 -15.84 -8.58
N ASP A 102 16.78 -14.76 -7.81
CA ASP A 102 17.03 -14.74 -6.36
C ASP A 102 15.78 -14.40 -5.53
N PHE A 103 14.59 -14.44 -6.12
CA PHE A 103 13.33 -14.14 -5.43
C PHE A 103 12.65 -15.44 -4.96
N ASP A 104 12.88 -15.82 -3.69
CA ASP A 104 12.37 -17.06 -3.06
C ASP A 104 10.83 -17.20 -2.98
N CYS A 105 10.06 -16.22 -3.47
CA CYS A 105 8.61 -16.29 -3.50
C CYS A 105 8.13 -17.01 -4.76
N ASP A 106 8.10 -18.34 -4.73
CA ASP A 106 7.35 -19.15 -5.69
C ASP A 106 5.84 -18.93 -5.51
N LEU A 107 5.30 -17.89 -6.16
CA LEU A 107 3.87 -17.56 -6.12
C LEU A 107 3.01 -18.69 -6.71
N GLU A 108 3.60 -19.54 -7.56
CA GLU A 108 3.02 -20.77 -8.14
C GLU A 108 2.60 -21.79 -7.07
N SER A 109 3.23 -21.78 -5.89
CA SER A 109 2.90 -22.73 -4.81
C SER A 109 1.52 -22.49 -4.18
N PHE A 110 0.92 -21.31 -4.39
CA PHE A 110 -0.45 -21.01 -3.92
C PHE A 110 -1.55 -21.49 -4.87
N LEU A 111 -1.23 -21.87 -6.12
CA LEU A 111 -2.20 -22.36 -7.10
C LEU A 111 -2.48 -23.87 -6.94
N LEU A 112 -1.72 -24.57 -6.09
CA LEU A 112 -1.81 -26.03 -5.91
C LEU A 112 -2.67 -26.49 -4.73
N TYR A 113 -3.28 -25.58 -3.96
CA TYR A 113 -4.27 -25.98 -2.96
C TYR A 113 -5.67 -25.88 -3.56
N PRO A 114 -6.30 -27.00 -3.97
CA PRO A 114 -7.72 -26.98 -4.22
C PRO A 114 -8.40 -26.60 -2.91
N ILE A 115 -9.21 -25.55 -2.95
CA ILE A 115 -10.19 -25.24 -1.92
C ILE A 115 -11.11 -26.46 -1.85
N LEU A 116 -10.87 -27.33 -0.87
CA LEU A 116 -11.82 -28.37 -0.52
C LEU A 116 -13.06 -27.66 0.05
N ALA A 117 -14.16 -27.85 -0.68
CA ALA A 117 -15.49 -27.33 -0.38
C ALA A 117 -16.00 -27.72 1.01
#